data_AF-A0A3A1V5Z5-F1
#
_entry.id   AF-A0A3A1V5Z5-F1
#
_cell.length_a   1.000
_cell.length_b   1.000
_cell.length_c   1.000
_cell.angle_alpha   90.00
_cell.angle_beta   90.00
_cell.angle_gamma   90.00
#
_symmetry.space_group_name_H-M   'P 1'
#
loop_
_entity.id
_entity.type
_entity.pdbx_description
1 polymer ?
#
loop_
_entity_poly.entity_id
_entity_poly.type
_entity_poly.pdbx_seq_one_letter_code
_entity_poly.pdbx_strand_id
1 'polypeptide(L)' 'MDMETVKLSLIVEKLAPELGPFLTSREMDLTIVLRDGLDLLEPADAMEIVQYSICNGQKQTLLQ' A
#
# COMPACT_ATOMS: atom_id res chain seq x y z
N MET A 1 -15.68 12.31 -7.81
CA MET A 1 -14.91 11.09 -7.49
C MET A 1 -13.56 11.59 -7.06
N ASP A 2 -13.40 11.74 -5.76
CA ASP A 2 -12.24 12.38 -5.16
C ASP A 2 -11.20 11.29 -4.93
N MET A 3 -10.30 11.14 -5.89
CA MET A 3 -9.20 10.19 -5.77
C MET A 3 -8.19 10.72 -4.75
N GLU A 4 -7.94 9.96 -3.71
CA GLU A 4 -6.95 10.29 -2.70
C GLU A 4 -5.66 9.52 -2.99
N THR A 5 -4.53 10.21 -2.88
CA THR A 5 -3.22 9.61 -3.08
C THR A 5 -2.49 9.57 -1.75
N VAL A 6 -2.25 8.37 -1.24
CA VAL A 6 -1.60 8.13 0.05
C VAL A 6 -0.38 7.23 -0.11
N LYS A 7 0.51 7.22 0.89
CA LYS A 7 1.63 6.28 0.90
C LYS A 7 1.20 4.92 1.46
N LEU A 8 1.84 3.85 0.99
CA LEU A 8 1.60 2.50 1.52
C LEU A 8 1.94 2.43 3.02
N SER A 9 2.98 3.13 3.47
CA SER A 9 3.29 3.33 4.90
C SER A 9 2.06 3.76 5.70
N LEU A 10 1.32 4.76 5.22
CA LEU A 10 0.14 5.30 5.90
C LEU A 10 -0.98 4.25 6.02
N ILE A 11 -1.20 3.46 4.95
CA ILE A 11 -2.18 2.36 4.93
C ILE A 11 -1.79 1.30 5.96
N VAL A 12 -0.53 0.89 5.96
CA VAL A 12 0.00 -0.13 6.85
C VAL A 12 -0.07 0.34 8.29
N GLU A 13 0.38 1.55 8.61
CA GLU A 13 0.32 2.10 9.97
C GLU A 13 -1.11 2.18 10.53
N LYS A 14 -2.11 2.43 9.67
CA LYS A 14 -3.51 2.60 10.08
C LYS A 14 -4.30 1.28 10.14
N LEU A 15 -4.11 0.41 9.15
CA LEU A 15 -4.99 -0.75 8.91
C LEU A 15 -4.31 -2.09 9.15
N ALA A 16 -2.98 -2.17 9.03
CA ALA A 16 -2.22 -3.41 9.19
C ALA A 16 -0.81 -3.17 9.75
N PRO A 17 -0.66 -2.56 10.94
CA PRO A 17 0.63 -2.17 11.49
C PRO A 17 1.56 -3.37 11.71
N GLU A 18 0.99 -4.57 11.85
CA GLU A 18 1.73 -5.84 11.92
C GLU A 18 2.55 -6.14 10.67
N LEU A 19 2.21 -5.58 9.50
CA LEU A 19 2.94 -5.75 8.25
C LEU A 19 4.14 -4.80 8.13
N GLY A 20 4.18 -3.74 8.93
CA GLY A 20 5.27 -2.74 8.94
C GLY A 20 6.68 -3.34 8.94
N PRO A 21 7.03 -4.28 9.83
CA PRO A 21 8.36 -4.88 9.86
C PRO A 21 8.65 -5.84 8.69
N PHE A 22 7.64 -6.27 7.94
CA PHE A 22 7.79 -7.16 6.79
C PHE A 22 7.98 -6.42 5.47
N LEU A 23 7.71 -5.11 5.47
CA LEU A 23 7.85 -4.23 4.31
C LEU A 23 9.22 -3.56 4.30
N THR A 24 9.77 -3.39 3.10
CA THR A 24 10.99 -2.59 2.90
C THR A 24 10.65 -1.10 2.86
N SER A 25 11.64 -0.23 3.16
CA SER A 25 11.45 1.23 3.05
C SER A 25 11.02 1.67 1.66
N ARG A 26 11.40 0.92 0.61
CA ARG A 26 10.96 1.18 -0.77
C ARG A 26 9.47 0.87 -0.96
N GLU A 27 8.99 -0.23 -0.41
CA GLU A 27 7.57 -0.60 -0.49
C GLU A 27 6.72 0.37 0.34
N MET A 28 7.19 0.76 1.53
CA MET A 28 6.53 1.75 2.37
C MET A 28 6.40 3.15 1.72
N ASP A 29 7.31 3.49 0.79
CA ASP A 29 7.27 4.75 0.05
C ASP A 29 6.41 4.69 -1.22
N LEU A 30 5.82 3.53 -1.55
CA LEU A 30 4.92 3.40 -2.69
C LEU A 30 3.70 4.29 -2.53
N THR A 31 3.32 4.91 -3.64
CA THR A 31 2.18 5.81 -3.73
C THR A 31 0.97 5.04 -4.23
N ILE A 32 -0.10 5.03 -3.43
CA ILE A 32 -1.34 4.30 -3.69
C ILE A 32 -2.45 5.30 -3.93
N VAL A 33 -3.21 5.09 -5.01
CA VAL A 33 -4.36 5.90 -5.36
C VAL A 33 -5.62 5.17 -4.91
N LEU A 34 -6.31 5.73 -3.92
CA LEU A 34 -7.58 5.25 -3.39
C LEU A 34 -8.73 6.03 -4.03
N ARG A 35 -9.78 5.33 -4.44
CA ARG A 35 -10.94 5.95 -5.08
C ARG A 35 -11.86 6.66 -4.08
N ASP A 36 -12.01 6.08 -2.91
CA ASP A 36 -12.95 6.49 -1.87
C ASP A 36 -12.23 7.05 -0.63
N GLY A 37 -10.90 7.20 -0.72
CA GLY A 37 -10.05 7.69 0.39
C GLY A 37 -9.65 6.60 1.38
N LEU A 38 -8.73 6.94 2.28
CA LEU A 38 -8.23 6.02 3.30
C LEU A 38 -9.26 5.69 4.38
N ASP A 39 -10.13 6.65 4.74
CA ASP A 39 -11.12 6.46 5.81
C ASP A 39 -12.21 5.42 5.48
N LEU A 40 -12.44 5.15 4.19
CA LEU A 40 -13.38 4.15 3.71
C LEU A 40 -12.70 2.81 3.35
N LEU A 41 -11.38 2.71 3.51
CA LEU A 41 -10.63 1.51 3.17
C LEU A 41 -10.73 0.46 4.29
N GLU A 42 -11.26 -0.72 3.95
CA GLU A 42 -11.36 -1.83 4.89
C GLU A 42 -9.99 -2.51 5.09
N PRO A 43 -9.74 -3.11 6.27
CA PRO A 43 -8.49 -3.84 6.54
C PRO A 43 -8.21 -4.98 5.55
N ALA A 44 -9.28 -5.64 5.06
CA ALA A 44 -9.18 -6.70 4.07
C ALA A 44 -8.65 -6.17 2.72
N ASP A 45 -9.23 -5.09 2.22
CA ASP A 45 -8.77 -4.42 1.00
C ASP A 45 -7.35 -3.85 1.16
N ALA A 46 -7.02 -3.28 2.32
CA ALA A 46 -5.67 -2.81 2.60
C ALA A 46 -4.62 -3.94 2.51
N MET A 47 -4.95 -5.13 3.01
CA MET A 47 -4.09 -6.31 2.88
C MET A 47 -3.87 -6.69 1.41
N GLU A 48 -4.90 -6.63 0.57
CA GLU A 48 -4.77 -6.88 -0.88
C GLU A 48 -3.89 -5.81 -1.56
N ILE A 49 -4.07 -4.54 -1.22
CA ILE A 49 -3.24 -3.44 -1.72
C ILE A 49 -1.77 -3.64 -1.33
N VAL A 50 -1.50 -4.01 -0.07
CA VAL A 50 -0.14 -4.28 0.41
C VAL A 50 0.48 -5.45 -0.35
N GLN A 51 -0.22 -6.58 -0.45
CA GLN A 51 0.27 -7.75 -1.17
C GLN A 51 0.53 -7.44 -2.65
N TYR A 52 -0.39 -6.73 -3.31
CA TYR A 52 -0.23 -6.30 -4.69
C TYR A 52 0.99 -5.37 -4.84
N SER A 53 1.18 -4.44 -3.91
CA SER A 53 2.28 -3.48 -3.92
C SER A 53 3.64 -4.17 -3.74
N ILE A 54 3.74 -5.15 -2.84
CA ILE A 54 4.93 -6.00 -2.66
C ILE A 54 5.20 -6.80 -3.94
N CYS A 55 4.20 -7.53 -4.44
CA CYS A 55 4.34 -8.43 -5.59
C CYS A 55 4.66 -7.68 -6.89
N ASN A 56 4.02 -6.53 -7.11
CA ASN A 56 4.17 -5.75 -8.34
C ASN A 56 5.34 -4.74 -8.26
N GLY A 57 5.68 -4.23 -7.07
CA GLY A 57 6.87 -3.41 -6.84
C GLY A 57 8.18 -4.17 -7.11
N GLN A 58 8.20 -5.49 -6.86
CA GLN A 58 9.32 -6.35 -7.27
C GLN A 58 9.40 -6.50 -8.79
N LYS A 59 8.28 -6.60 -9.52
CA LYS A 59 8.28 -6.71 -10.99
C LYS A 59 8.83 -5.47 -11.70
N GLN A 60 8.61 -4.27 -11.17
CA GLN A 60 9.24 -3.05 -11.71
C GLN A 60 10.76 -2.98 -11.48
N THR A 61 11.31 -3.75 -10.55
CA THR A 61 12.77 -3.88 -10.35
C THR A 61 13.39 -4.92 -11.26
N LEU A 62 12.62 -5.95 -11.64
CA LEU A 62 13.10 -7.07 -12.45
C LEU A 62 13.03 -6.82 -13.96
N LEU A 63 12.44 -5.71 -14.40
CA LEU A 63 12.52 -5.23 -15.78
C LEU A 63 13.61 -4.15 -15.87
N GLN A 64 14.87 -4.58 -15.82
CA GLN A 64 16.03 -3.79 -16.26
C GLN A 64 16.65 -4.41 -17.50
#